data_AF-A0A7C5H7F2-F1
#
_entry.id   AF-A0A7C5H7F2-F1
#
_cell.length_a   1.000
_cell.length_b   1.000
_cell.length_c   1.000
_cell.angle_alpha   90.00
_cell.angle_beta   90.00
_cell.angle_gamma   90.00
#
_symmetry.space_group_name_H-M   'P 1'
#
loop_
_entity.id
_entity.type
_entity.pdbx_description
1 polymer ?
#
loop_
_entity_poly.entity_id
_entity_poly.type
_entity_poly.pdbx_seq_one_letter_code
_entity_poly.pdbx_strand_id
1 'polypeptide(L)' 'PNFMFKLGHLVTDKEKPFIIYCAHANRTKELGKWLSKTLGFKHVLELKGGIEYGWIDKGFKTLKD' A
#
# COMPACT_ATOMS: atom_id res chain seq x y z
N PRO A 1 -9.11 2.20 -17.20
CA PRO A 1 -8.11 1.13 -16.89
C PRO A 1 -8.33 0.50 -15.51
N ASN A 2 -8.19 -0.82 -15.42
CA ASN A 2 -8.35 -1.57 -14.17
C ASN A 2 -7.14 -1.36 -13.23
N PHE A 3 -7.29 -1.79 -11.97
CA PHE A 3 -6.26 -1.65 -10.93
C PHE A 3 -4.90 -2.22 -11.36
N MET A 4 -4.91 -3.41 -11.97
CA MET A 4 -3.69 -4.12 -12.39
C MET A 4 -2.90 -3.36 -13.45
N PHE A 5 -3.60 -2.81 -14.43
CA PHE A 5 -2.99 -2.00 -15.47
C PHE A 5 -2.29 -0.77 -14.88
N LYS A 6 -2.94 -0.07 -13.94
CA LYS A 6 -2.36 1.11 -13.29
C LYS A 6 -1.17 0.74 -12.41
N LEU A 7 -1.28 -0.34 -11.63
CA LEU A 7 -0.21 -0.80 -10.75
C LEU A 7 1.05 -1.14 -11.55
N GLY A 8 0.92 -1.84 -12.68
CA GLY A 8 2.07 -2.19 -13.53
C GLY A 8 2.79 -0.99 -14.14
N HIS A 9 2.12 0.16 -14.30
CA HIS A 9 2.75 1.40 -14.75
C HIS A 9 3.44 2.17 -13.61
N LEU A 10 2.93 2.05 -12.39
CA LEU A 10 3.49 2.74 -11.21
C LEU A 10 4.67 1.99 -10.60
N VAL A 11 4.59 0.67 -10.56
CA VAL A 11 5.60 -0.22 -9.98
C VAL A 11 6.06 -1.20 -11.06
N THR A 12 7.04 -0.77 -11.85
CA THR A 12 7.58 -1.51 -13.00
C THR A 12 8.61 -2.57 -12.60
N ASP A 13 9.14 -2.50 -11.37
CA ASP A 13 10.15 -3.41 -10.82
C ASP A 13 9.59 -4.10 -9.57
N LYS A 14 9.64 -5.44 -9.55
CA LYS A 14 9.14 -6.26 -8.44
C LYS A 14 10.02 -6.20 -7.19
N GLU A 15 11.28 -5.78 -7.34
CA GLU A 15 12.24 -5.58 -6.25
C GLU A 15 12.13 -4.17 -5.65
N LYS A 16 11.49 -3.22 -6.35
CA LYS A 16 11.35 -1.86 -5.85
C LYS A 16 10.40 -1.82 -4.64
N PRO A 17 10.80 -1.28 -3.48
CA PRO A 17 9.91 -1.13 -2.34
C PRO A 17 8.80 -0.12 -2.60
N PHE A 18 7.59 -0.42 -2.13
CA PHE A 18 6.47 0.51 -2.13
C PHE A 18 5.56 0.27 -0.93
N ILE A 19 4.87 1.33 -0.50
CA ILE A 19 3.96 1.30 0.63
C ILE A 19 2.52 1.33 0.11
N ILE A 20 1.68 0.46 0.66
CA ILE A 20 0.23 0.53 0.53
C ILE A 20 -0.37 0.88 1.90
N TYR A 21 -1.46 1.64 1.90
CA TYR A 21 -2.21 1.94 3.11
C TYR A 21 -3.72 2.03 2.83
N CYS A 22 -4.51 1.84 3.88
CA CYS A 22 -5.93 2.19 3.92
C CYS A 22 -6.24 2.87 5.26
N ALA A 23 -7.51 3.07 5.61
CA ALA A 23 -7.89 3.71 6.88
C ALA A 23 -7.25 3.05 8.11
N HIS A 24 -7.38 1.72 8.25
CA HIS A 24 -7.00 0.97 9.46
C HIS A 24 -6.13 -0.28 9.18
N ALA A 25 -5.42 -0.32 8.05
CA ALA A 25 -4.63 -1.46 7.54
C ALA A 25 -5.38 -2.78 7.20
N ASN A 26 -6.67 -2.92 7.53
CA ASN A 26 -7.41 -4.17 7.25
C ASN A 26 -7.47 -4.56 5.76
N ARG A 27 -7.72 -3.59 4.86
CA ARG A 27 -7.83 -3.85 3.41
C ARG A 27 -6.48 -4.13 2.77
N THR A 28 -5.44 -3.46 3.23
CA THR A 28 -4.10 -3.60 2.65
C THR A 28 -3.43 -4.90 3.02
N LYS A 29 -3.84 -5.52 4.14
CA LYS A 29 -3.23 -6.77 4.60
C LYS A 29 -3.44 -7.91 3.61
N GLU A 30 -4.66 -8.08 3.14
CA GLU A 30 -4.98 -9.10 2.15
C GLU A 30 -4.45 -8.72 0.76
N LEU A 31 -4.52 -7.44 0.39
CA LEU A 31 -3.92 -6.97 -0.87
C LEU A 31 -2.40 -7.19 -0.90
N GLY A 32 -1.68 -6.85 0.15
CA GLY A 32 -0.23 -6.98 0.23
C GLY A 32 0.22 -8.43 0.16
N LYS A 33 -0.48 -9.34 0.86
CA LYS A 33 -0.28 -10.78 0.73
C LYS A 33 -0.49 -11.26 -0.70
N TRP A 34 -1.57 -10.81 -1.36
CA TRP A 34 -1.86 -11.19 -2.74
C TRP A 34 -0.80 -10.65 -3.71
N LEU A 35 -0.40 -9.38 -3.59
CA LEU A 35 0.66 -8.77 -4.39
C LEU A 35 1.99 -9.53 -4.25
N SER A 36 2.35 -9.91 -3.02
CA SER A 36 3.58 -10.64 -2.77
C SER A 36 3.50 -12.10 -3.26
N LYS A 37 2.49 -12.85 -2.83
CA LYS A 37 2.38 -14.29 -3.10
C LYS A 37 1.97 -14.62 -4.53
N THR A 38 1.10 -13.82 -5.15
CA THR A 38 0.55 -14.11 -6.47
C THR A 38 1.28 -13.37 -7.57
N LEU A 39 1.70 -12.13 -7.34
CA LEU A 39 2.39 -11.33 -8.38
C LEU A 39 3.91 -11.28 -8.21
N GLY A 40 4.43 -11.71 -7.07
CA GLY A 40 5.87 -11.84 -6.84
C GLY A 40 6.58 -10.54 -6.46
N PHE A 41 5.85 -9.51 -6.03
CA PHE A 41 6.47 -8.30 -5.46
C PHE A 41 7.20 -8.65 -4.16
N LYS A 42 8.47 -8.27 -4.05
CA LYS A 42 9.32 -8.67 -2.92
C LYS A 42 9.21 -7.74 -1.73
N HIS A 43 8.94 -6.46 -1.98
CA HIS A 43 8.99 -5.41 -0.98
C HIS A 43 7.68 -4.61 -0.91
N VAL A 44 6.57 -5.31 -0.66
CA VAL A 44 5.26 -4.70 -0.39
C VAL A 44 5.18 -4.36 1.09
N LEU A 45 5.19 -3.07 1.41
CA LEU A 45 5.14 -2.56 2.78
C LEU A 45 3.73 -2.05 3.10
N GLU A 46 3.33 -2.19 4.37
CA GLU A 46 2.04 -1.69 4.84
C GLU A 46 2.24 -0.63 5.92
N LEU A 47 1.45 0.44 5.86
CA LEU A 47 1.38 1.40 6.96
C LEU A 47 0.63 0.76 8.14
N LYS A 48 1.38 0.41 9.19
CA LYS A 48 0.81 -0.14 10.43
C LYS A 48 -0.23 0.83 11.01
N GLY A 49 -1.44 0.35 11.24
CA GLY A 49 -2.56 1.16 11.74
C GLY A 49 -3.29 1.97 10.65
N GLY A 50 -2.84 1.93 9.40
CA GLY A 50 -3.41 2.72 8.32
C GLY A 50 -3.21 4.22 8.51
N ILE A 51 -3.86 5.03 7.67
CA ILE A 51 -3.72 6.49 7.75
C ILE A 51 -4.37 7.08 9.00
N GLU A 52 -5.44 6.48 9.52
CA GLU A 52 -6.11 7.01 10.73
C GLU A 52 -5.20 6.84 11.95
N TYR A 53 -4.80 5.59 12.27
CA TYR A 53 -4.08 5.31 13.52
C TYR A 53 -2.55 5.36 13.38
N GLY A 54 -2.04 5.10 12.17
CA GLY A 54 -0.61 5.07 11.86
C GLY A 54 -0.04 6.44 11.46
N TRP A 55 -0.90 7.38 11.05
CA TRP A 55 -0.49 8.69 10.57
C TRP A 55 -1.17 9.85 11.31
N ILE A 56 -2.50 9.96 11.21
CA ILE A 56 -3.27 11.09 11.76
C ILE A 56 -3.19 11.12 13.29
N ASP A 57 -3.43 9.98 13.96
CA ASP A 57 -3.33 9.86 15.42
C ASP A 57 -1.91 10.15 15.96
N LYS A 58 -0.90 10.06 15.09
CA LYS A 58 0.48 10.40 15.43
C LYS A 58 0.80 11.88 15.23
N GLY A 59 -0.18 12.68 14.82
CA GLY A 59 -0.06 14.13 14.61
C GLY A 59 0.61 14.50 13.29
N PHE A 60 0.77 13.56 12.35
CA PHE A 60 1.31 13.88 11.03
C PHE A 60 0.27 14.58 10.18
N LYS A 61 0.71 15.59 9.42
CA LYS A 61 -0.17 16.40 8.57
C LYS A 61 -0.68 15.59 7.39
N THR A 62 -1.93 15.85 7.01
CA THR A 62 -2.51 15.40 5.74
C THR A 62 -2.68 16.60 4.81
N LEU A 63 -2.70 16.33 3.52
CA LEU A 63 -3.21 17.27 2.53
C LEU A 63 -4.67 16.91 2.28
N LYS A 64 -5.52 17.92 2.17
CA LYS A 64 -6.90 17.76 1.76
C LYS A 64 -7.00 18.39 0.38
N ASP A 65 -7.32 17.58 -0.62
CA ASP A 65 -7.70 18.08 -1.95
C ASP A 65 -9.07 18.78 -1.87
#